data_AF-A0A7R9DXF1-F1
#
_entry.id   AF-A0A7R9DXF1-F1
#
_cell.length_a   1.000
_cell.length_b   1.000
_cell.length_c   1.000
_cell.angle_alpha   90.00
_cell.angle_beta   90.00
_cell.angle_gamma   90.00
#
_symmetry.space_group_name_H-M   'P 1'
#
loop_
_entity.id
_entity.type
_entity.pdbx_description
1 polymer ?
#
loop_
_entity_poly.entity_id
_entity_poly.type
_entity_poly.pdbx_seq_one_letter_code
_entity_poly.pdbx_strand_id
1 'polypeptide(L)'
;QQSNVLFQIDSKFTTTTQIVKLVGSHTISKITLRIGDLKRTKMVRTINIFYNNRSVQAVVELKNKPAMWHKAKKVTLASGQTEVKMEFPLPIVACNLMIEYSDFYENIQASSETLQCPRCSASVPANPGVCANCGENVFQCHKCR
;
A
#
# COMPACT_ATOMS: atom_id res chain seq x y z
N GLN A 1 -2.67 7.20 31.05
CA GLN A 1 -1.35 6.87 30.47
C GLN A 1 -1.55 6.02 29.22
N GLN A 2 -1.62 6.66 28.03
CA GLN A 2 -1.56 5.92 26.76
C GLN A 2 -0.09 5.68 26.46
N SER A 3 0.43 4.54 26.90
CA SER A 3 1.78 4.14 26.57
C SER A 3 1.82 3.72 25.09
N ASN A 4 2.35 4.58 24.23
CA ASN A 4 2.78 4.22 22.88
C ASN A 4 4.02 3.32 23.00
N VAL A 5 3.85 2.08 23.45
CA VAL A 5 4.94 1.11 23.49
C VAL A 5 5.07 0.48 22.11
N LEU A 6 6.22 0.71 21.49
CA LEU A 6 6.58 0.05 20.23
C LEU A 6 6.93 -1.41 20.54
N PHE A 7 5.93 -2.29 20.54
CA PHE A 7 6.11 -3.73 20.77
C PHE A 7 6.70 -4.47 19.55
N GLN A 8 7.40 -3.79 18.65
CA GLN A 8 7.90 -4.36 17.40
C GLN A 8 9.34 -4.85 17.57
N ILE A 9 9.59 -6.11 17.23
CA ILE A 9 10.95 -6.68 17.12
C ILE A 9 11.48 -6.54 15.69
N ASP A 10 10.66 -6.95 14.72
CA ASP A 10 11.07 -7.13 13.34
C ASP A 10 9.89 -6.82 12.41
N SER A 11 10.19 -6.34 11.21
CA SER A 11 9.16 -5.99 10.23
C SER A 11 9.65 -6.18 8.81
N LYS A 12 8.72 -6.55 7.93
CA LYS A 12 8.96 -6.68 6.50
C LYS A 12 7.86 -6.00 5.71
N PHE A 13 8.26 -5.28 4.68
CA PHE A 13 7.38 -4.48 3.85
C PHE A 13 7.44 -4.97 2.41
N THR A 14 6.29 -4.93 1.74
CA THR A 14 6.13 -5.02 0.29
C THR A 14 5.26 -3.84 -0.16
N THR A 15 4.97 -3.77 -1.46
CA THR A 15 4.08 -2.73 -2.01
C THR A 15 2.66 -2.78 -1.42
N THR A 16 2.20 -3.95 -0.98
CA THR A 16 0.80 -4.15 -0.53
C THR A 16 0.69 -4.78 0.84
N THR A 17 1.78 -5.17 1.49
CA THR A 17 1.74 -5.82 2.80
C THR A 17 2.83 -5.33 3.73
N GLN A 18 2.51 -5.14 4.99
CA GLN A 18 3.46 -4.96 6.08
C GLN A 18 3.24 -6.08 7.11
N ILE A 19 4.28 -6.87 7.37
CA ILE A 19 4.29 -7.90 8.41
C ILE A 19 5.13 -7.38 9.58
N VAL A 20 4.62 -7.55 10.79
CA VAL A 20 5.27 -7.13 12.04
C VAL A 20 5.30 -8.30 13.00
N LYS A 21 6.48 -8.63 13.51
CA LYS A 21 6.68 -9.52 14.66
C LYS A 21 6.71 -8.69 15.94
N LEU A 22 5.93 -9.11 16.92
CA LEU A 22 5.81 -8.44 18.22
C LEU A 22 6.79 -9.01 19.26
N VAL A 23 6.99 -8.27 20.36
CA VAL A 23 7.78 -8.69 21.53
C VAL A 23 7.00 -9.70 22.37
N GLY A 24 6.79 -10.87 21.81
CA GLY A 24 5.99 -11.93 22.43
C GLY A 24 4.50 -11.81 22.10
N SER A 25 3.67 -12.41 22.96
CA SER A 25 2.22 -12.47 22.77
C SER A 25 1.55 -11.29 23.46
N HIS A 26 0.67 -10.59 22.74
CA HIS A 26 -0.06 -9.44 23.25
C HIS A 26 -1.56 -9.57 23.01
N THR A 27 -2.33 -9.16 24.03
CA THR A 27 -3.77 -8.94 23.91
C THR A 27 -4.01 -7.52 23.36
N ILE A 28 -4.61 -7.42 22.18
CA ILE A 28 -4.78 -6.19 21.43
C ILE A 28 -6.28 -5.87 21.31
N SER A 29 -6.70 -4.77 21.92
CA SER A 29 -8.07 -4.24 21.82
C SER A 29 -8.20 -3.09 20.81
N LYS A 30 -7.09 -2.45 20.44
CA LYS A 30 -7.07 -1.30 19.53
C LYS A 30 -5.79 -1.24 18.71
N ILE A 31 -5.93 -0.88 17.44
CA ILE A 31 -4.82 -0.52 16.55
C ILE A 31 -5.08 0.88 16.00
N THR A 32 -4.07 1.74 16.04
CA THR A 32 -4.07 3.02 15.32
C THR A 32 -2.98 2.94 14.26
N LEU A 33 -3.37 3.08 12.99
CA LEU A 33 -2.45 3.05 11.86
C LEU A 33 -2.37 4.44 11.25
N ARG A 34 -1.15 4.96 11.11
CA ARG A 34 -0.86 6.16 10.32
C ARG A 34 -0.39 5.74 8.95
N ILE A 35 -1.03 6.29 7.94
CA ILE A 35 -0.76 6.00 6.54
C ILE A 35 0.12 7.14 6.05
N GLY A 36 1.42 6.84 5.91
CA GLY A 36 2.42 7.76 5.38
C GLY A 36 2.16 8.10 3.91
N ASP A 37 2.86 9.12 3.42
CA ASP A 37 2.67 9.77 2.11
C ASP A 37 2.89 8.78 0.94
N LEU A 38 1.86 7.98 0.63
CA LEU A 38 1.77 7.31 -0.66
C LEU A 38 1.64 8.43 -1.68
N LYS A 39 2.60 8.56 -2.60
CA LYS A 39 2.55 9.50 -3.74
C LYS A 39 1.09 9.68 -4.14
N ARG A 40 0.59 10.93 -4.21
CA ARG A 40 -0.83 11.32 -4.43
C ARG A 40 -1.60 10.49 -5.49
N THR A 41 -0.88 9.79 -6.36
CA THR A 41 -1.34 8.88 -7.39
C THR A 41 -1.85 7.51 -6.91
N LYS A 42 -1.58 7.06 -5.66
CA LYS A 42 -2.10 5.79 -5.11
C LYS A 42 -2.57 5.92 -3.67
N MET A 43 -3.83 6.30 -3.47
CA MET A 43 -4.45 6.36 -2.14
C MET A 43 -5.06 5.01 -1.79
N VAL A 44 -4.78 4.49 -0.60
CA VAL A 44 -5.36 3.22 -0.14
C VAL A 44 -6.86 3.42 0.13
N ARG A 45 -7.69 2.49 -0.39
CA ARG A 45 -9.11 2.43 -0.09
C ARG A 45 -9.43 1.37 0.95
N THR A 46 -8.83 0.19 0.87
CA THR A 46 -9.17 -0.93 1.76
C THR A 46 -7.94 -1.53 2.42
N ILE A 47 -7.98 -1.62 3.76
CA ILE A 47 -6.97 -2.30 4.57
C ILE A 47 -7.57 -3.53 5.23
N ASN A 48 -6.86 -4.65 5.17
CA ASN A 48 -7.14 -5.84 5.95
C ASN A 48 -6.07 -6.00 7.03
N ILE A 49 -6.52 -6.29 8.25
CA ILE A 49 -5.64 -6.65 9.38
C ILE A 49 -5.75 -8.14 9.59
N PHE A 50 -4.60 -8.81 9.57
CA PHE A 50 -4.47 -10.20 9.94
C PHE A 50 -3.52 -10.36 11.13
N TYR A 51 -3.68 -11.46 11.84
CA TYR A 51 -2.88 -11.78 13.02
C TYR A 51 -2.67 -13.27 13.15
N ASN A 52 -1.67 -13.64 13.94
CA ASN A 52 -1.54 -14.99 14.49
C ASN A 52 -0.77 -14.94 15.81
N ASN A 53 -0.94 -15.98 16.64
CA ASN A 53 -0.29 -16.07 17.95
C ASN A 53 0.87 -17.08 18.00
N ARG A 54 1.51 -17.36 16.86
CA ARG A 54 2.66 -18.26 16.80
C ARG A 54 3.96 -17.47 16.97
N SER A 55 4.78 -17.83 17.95
CA SER A 55 6.14 -17.30 18.05
C SER A 55 6.99 -17.80 16.86
N VAL A 56 7.72 -16.89 16.23
CA VAL A 56 8.67 -17.17 15.14
C VAL A 56 9.99 -16.50 15.44
N GLN A 57 11.09 -17.03 14.90
CA GLN A 57 12.40 -16.40 15.09
C GLN A 57 12.53 -15.15 14.23
N ALA A 58 12.08 -15.20 12.97
CA ALA A 58 12.11 -14.07 12.04
C ALA A 58 10.82 -13.91 11.21
N VAL A 59 10.51 -12.69 10.76
CA VAL A 59 9.31 -12.41 9.94
C VAL A 59 9.28 -13.15 8.60
N VAL A 60 10.44 -13.58 8.08
CA VAL A 60 10.54 -14.33 6.82
C VAL A 60 9.83 -15.68 6.88
N GLU A 61 9.74 -16.29 8.07
CA GLU A 61 9.07 -17.59 8.27
C GLU A 61 7.56 -17.51 8.03
N LEU A 62 6.97 -16.32 8.08
CA LEU A 62 5.55 -16.06 7.87
C LEU A 62 5.20 -15.77 6.41
N LYS A 63 6.21 -15.55 5.56
CA LYS A 63 6.01 -15.25 4.14
C LYS A 63 5.42 -16.47 3.43
N ASN A 64 4.48 -16.24 2.52
CA ASN A 64 3.83 -17.27 1.70
C ASN A 64 3.13 -18.38 2.50
N LYS A 65 2.73 -18.11 3.76
CA LYS A 65 1.98 -19.04 4.60
C LYS A 65 0.58 -18.50 4.94
N PRO A 66 -0.34 -18.39 3.97
CA PRO A 66 -1.65 -17.77 4.18
C PRO A 66 -2.48 -18.48 5.27
N ALA A 67 -2.34 -19.81 5.40
CA ALA A 67 -3.06 -20.61 6.40
C ALA A 67 -2.68 -20.28 7.85
N MET A 68 -1.57 -19.57 8.08
CA MET A 68 -1.18 -19.13 9.42
C MET A 68 -1.92 -17.88 9.88
N TRP A 69 -2.60 -17.17 8.99
CA TRP A 69 -3.16 -15.85 9.25
C TRP A 69 -4.66 -15.90 9.48
N HIS A 70 -5.11 -15.29 10.57
CA HIS A 70 -6.52 -15.03 10.83
C HIS A 70 -6.84 -13.59 10.50
N LYS A 71 -7.95 -13.34 9.80
CA LYS A 71 -8.41 -11.98 9.50
C LYS A 71 -9.09 -11.39 10.73
N ALA A 72 -8.52 -10.32 11.28
CA ALA A 72 -9.08 -9.61 12.42
C ALA A 72 -10.13 -8.58 11.99
N LYS A 73 -9.83 -7.78 10.96
CA LYS A 73 -10.70 -6.68 10.53
C LYS A 73 -10.43 -6.28 9.09
N LYS A 74 -11.48 -5.81 8.42
CA LYS A 74 -11.40 -5.06 7.16
C LYS A 74 -11.85 -3.64 7.46
N VAL A 75 -11.12 -2.65 6.96
CA VAL A 75 -11.50 -1.23 7.07
C VAL A 75 -11.45 -0.60 5.69
N THR A 76 -12.42 0.26 5.43
CA THR A 76 -12.44 1.11 4.23
C THR A 76 -12.08 2.52 4.66
N LEU A 77 -11.27 3.19 3.87
CA LEU A 77 -10.76 4.52 4.11
C LEU A 77 -11.35 5.48 3.11
N ALA A 78 -11.54 6.72 3.53
CA ALA A 78 -11.83 7.81 2.61
C ALA A 78 -10.57 8.18 1.82
N SER A 79 -10.79 8.76 0.63
CA SER A 79 -9.69 9.31 -0.18
C SER A 79 -8.90 10.36 0.63
N GLY A 80 -7.58 10.21 0.66
CA GLY A 80 -6.69 11.11 1.41
C GLY A 80 -6.67 10.90 2.93
N GLN A 81 -7.35 9.88 3.47
CA GLN A 81 -7.31 9.57 4.89
C GLN A 81 -5.92 9.07 5.32
N THR A 82 -5.32 9.76 6.31
CA THR A 82 -3.94 9.52 6.77
C THR A 82 -3.86 8.79 8.12
N GLU A 83 -4.97 8.61 8.81
CA GLU A 83 -5.02 7.86 10.07
C GLU A 83 -6.29 7.01 10.13
N VAL A 84 -6.16 5.78 10.60
CA VAL A 84 -7.29 4.90 10.89
C VAL A 84 -7.17 4.29 12.27
N LYS A 85 -8.25 4.37 13.04
CA LYS A 85 -8.38 3.79 14.39
C LYS A 85 -9.33 2.60 14.31
N MET A 86 -8.86 1.46 14.78
CA MET A 86 -9.54 0.18 14.71
C MET A 86 -9.66 -0.40 16.10
N GLU A 87 -10.90 -0.51 16.58
CA GLU A 87 -11.20 -1.15 17.87
C GLU A 87 -11.76 -2.55 17.66
N PHE A 88 -11.37 -3.47 18.53
CA PHE A 88 -11.81 -4.86 18.55
C PHE A 88 -12.77 -5.05 19.73
N PRO A 89 -14.07 -5.33 19.48
CA PRO A 89 -15.02 -5.61 20.56
C PRO A 89 -14.59 -6.81 21.42
N LEU A 90 -13.94 -7.79 20.79
CA LEU A 90 -13.26 -8.89 21.44
C LEU A 90 -11.75 -8.74 21.18
N PRO A 91 -10.91 -8.55 22.21
CA PRO A 91 -9.47 -8.44 22.03
C PRO A 91 -8.89 -9.67 21.33
N ILE A 92 -7.96 -9.43 20.40
CA ILE A 92 -7.21 -10.50 19.73
C ILE A 92 -5.91 -10.77 20.47
N VAL A 93 -5.44 -12.01 20.48
CA VAL A 93 -4.12 -12.37 21.00
C VAL A 93 -3.18 -12.62 19.82
N ALA A 94 -2.08 -11.89 19.76
CA ALA A 94 -1.16 -11.93 18.61
C ALA A 94 0.31 -11.87 19.02
N CYS A 95 1.12 -12.66 18.32
CA CYS A 95 2.58 -12.50 18.26
C CYS A 95 3.00 -11.79 16.97
N ASN A 96 2.14 -11.82 15.94
CA ASN A 96 2.43 -11.24 14.63
C ASN A 96 1.20 -10.54 14.08
N LEU A 97 1.42 -9.44 13.37
CA LEU A 97 0.40 -8.70 12.64
C LEU A 97 0.79 -8.62 11.17
N MET A 98 -0.21 -8.63 10.29
CA MET A 98 -0.06 -8.29 8.89
C MET A 98 -1.11 -7.24 8.53
N ILE A 99 -0.63 -6.13 7.97
CA ILE A 99 -1.44 -5.08 7.38
C ILE A 99 -1.37 -5.27 5.87
N GLU A 100 -2.51 -5.54 5.24
CA GLU A 100 -2.62 -5.69 3.79
C GLU A 100 -3.41 -4.52 3.20
N TYR A 101 -2.81 -3.83 2.25
CA TYR A 101 -3.41 -2.79 1.42
C TYR A 101 -4.02 -3.46 0.18
N SER A 102 -5.31 -3.79 0.26
CA SER A 102 -6.00 -4.69 -0.69
C SER A 102 -6.73 -3.98 -1.82
N ASP A 103 -7.04 -2.69 -1.66
CA ASP A 103 -7.70 -1.88 -2.68
C ASP A 103 -7.20 -0.44 -2.61
N PHE A 104 -7.15 0.22 -3.75
CA PHE A 104 -6.64 1.58 -3.92
C PHE A 104 -7.64 2.40 -4.73
N TYR A 105 -7.74 3.69 -4.44
CA TYR A 105 -8.44 4.62 -5.32
C TYR A 105 -7.67 4.75 -6.64
N GLU A 106 -8.37 4.52 -7.74
CA GLU A 106 -7.87 4.87 -9.07
C GLU A 106 -7.72 6.38 -9.15
N ASN A 107 -6.50 6.85 -9.33
CA ASN A 107 -6.28 8.23 -9.72
C ASN A 107 -6.34 8.29 -11.24
N ILE A 108 -7.52 8.56 -11.79
CA ILE A 108 -7.78 8.68 -13.24
C ILE A 108 -6.87 9.77 -13.87
N GLN A 109 -6.32 10.69 -13.08
CA GLN A 109 -5.40 11.73 -13.55
C GLN A 109 -3.91 11.34 -13.46
N ALA A 110 -3.57 10.18 -12.87
CA ALA A 110 -2.18 9.74 -12.76
C ALA A 110 -1.64 9.06 -14.04
N SER A 111 -2.49 8.81 -15.03
CA SER A 111 -2.10 8.18 -16.30
C SER A 111 -2.00 9.15 -17.47
N SER A 112 -2.08 10.47 -17.25
CA SER A 112 -1.65 11.43 -18.28
C SER A 112 -0.13 11.59 -18.21
N GLU A 113 0.61 10.50 -18.45
CA GLU A 113 2.03 10.62 -18.77
C GLU A 113 2.12 11.49 -20.03
N THR A 114 2.72 12.66 -19.89
CA THR A 114 2.99 13.53 -21.04
C THR A 114 4.38 13.21 -21.56
N LEU A 115 4.45 12.80 -22.82
CA LEU A 115 5.67 12.57 -23.56
C LEU A 115 6.14 13.87 -24.22
N GLN A 116 7.42 13.96 -24.52
CA GLN A 116 7.96 15.08 -25.29
C GLN A 116 8.00 14.71 -26.77
N CYS A 117 7.46 15.57 -27.62
CA CYS A 117 7.50 15.36 -29.06
C CYS A 117 8.95 15.45 -29.57
N PRO A 118 9.49 14.41 -30.22
CA PRO A 118 10.89 14.44 -30.69
C PRO A 118 11.15 15.45 -31.82
N ARG A 119 10.10 15.96 -32.48
CA ARG A 119 10.21 16.90 -33.60
C ARG A 119 10.18 18.37 -33.18
N CYS A 120 9.39 18.72 -32.17
CA CYS A 120 9.17 20.11 -31.78
C CYS A 120 9.23 20.36 -30.27
N SER A 121 9.53 19.34 -29.46
CA SER A 121 9.60 19.41 -27.99
C SER A 121 8.31 19.86 -27.30
N ALA A 122 7.16 19.82 -27.99
CA ALA A 122 5.86 20.05 -27.38
C ALA A 122 5.47 18.88 -26.47
N SER A 123 4.77 19.18 -25.38
CA SER A 123 4.18 18.17 -24.49
C SER A 123 3.02 17.46 -25.19
N VAL A 124 2.99 16.13 -25.15
CA VAL A 124 2.02 15.29 -25.84
C VAL A 124 1.43 14.26 -24.87
N PRO A 125 0.10 14.12 -24.74
CA PRO A 125 -0.50 13.04 -23.95
C PRO A 125 -0.10 11.66 -24.51
N ALA A 126 0.28 10.71 -23.65
CA ALA A 126 0.68 9.36 -24.07
C ALA A 126 -0.42 8.60 -24.83
N ASN A 127 -1.69 8.97 -24.68
CA ASN A 127 -2.79 8.41 -25.47
C ASN A 127 -3.63 9.58 -26.02
N PRO A 128 -3.74 9.76 -27.36
CA PRO A 128 -3.29 8.85 -28.43
C PRO A 128 -1.80 8.95 -28.82
N GLY A 129 -0.99 9.81 -28.19
CA GLY A 129 0.42 9.98 -28.54
C GLY A 129 0.66 10.81 -29.81
N VAL A 130 -0.34 11.54 -30.30
CA VAL A 130 -0.22 12.40 -31.48
C VAL A 130 -0.02 13.85 -31.04
N CYS A 131 1.06 14.48 -31.51
CA CYS A 131 1.37 15.86 -31.18
C CYS A 131 0.38 16.83 -31.82
N ALA A 132 -0.31 17.65 -31.02
CA ALA A 132 -1.23 18.67 -31.54
C ALA A 132 -0.52 19.81 -32.29
N ASN A 133 0.78 20.01 -32.06
CA ASN A 133 1.56 21.07 -32.71
C ASN A 133 2.08 20.67 -34.10
N CYS A 134 2.62 19.46 -34.26
CA CYS A 134 3.23 19.04 -35.52
C CYS A 134 2.62 17.77 -36.14
N GLY A 135 1.59 17.17 -35.53
CA GLY A 135 0.91 15.97 -36.02
C GLY A 135 1.68 14.66 -35.88
N GLU A 136 2.92 14.69 -35.37
CA GLU A 136 3.78 13.50 -35.28
C GLU A 136 3.31 12.55 -34.17
N ASN A 137 3.38 11.24 -34.44
CA ASN A 137 3.17 10.22 -33.42
C ASN A 137 4.46 10.01 -32.62
N VAL A 138 4.43 10.31 -31.31
CA VAL A 138 5.60 10.23 -30.43
C VAL A 138 6.12 8.81 -30.20
N PHE A 139 5.35 7.79 -30.57
CA PHE A 139 5.77 6.39 -30.54
C PHE A 139 6.50 5.94 -31.82
N GLN A 140 6.52 6.78 -32.87
CA GLN A 140 7.14 6.43 -34.14
C GLN A 140 8.65 6.69 -34.11
N CYS A 141 9.44 5.61 -34.18
CA CYS A 141 10.89 5.71 -34.29
C CYS A 141 11.28 6.37 -35.62
N HIS A 142 11.97 7.51 -35.55
CA HIS A 142 12.44 8.24 -36.73
C HIS A 142 13.65 7.59 -37.41
N LYS A 143 14.37 6.72 -36.71
CA LYS A 143 15.60 6.07 -37.21
C LYS A 143 15.34 4.74 -37.93
N CYS A 144 14.17 4.14 -37.74
CA CYS A 144 13.81 2.85 -38.33
C CYS A 144 12.81 3.00 -39.49
N ARG A 145 12.80 4.18 -40.12
CA ARG A 145 11.94 4.48 -41.25
C ARG A 145 12.61 4.10 -42.56
#